data_AF-A0AAV5RII7-F1
#
_entry.id   AF-A0AAV5RII7-F1
#
_cell.length_a   1.000
_cell.length_b   1.000
_cell.length_c   1.000
_cell.angle_alpha   90.00
_cell.angle_beta   90.00
_cell.angle_gamma   90.00
#
_symmetry.space_group_name_H-M   'P 1'
#
loop_
_entity.id
_entity.type
_entity.pdbx_description
1 polymer ?
#
loop_
_entity_poly.entity_id
_entity_poly.type
_entity_poly.pdbx_seq_one_letter_code
_entity_poly.pdbx_strand_id
1 'polypeptide(L)'
;MSEIDAITAEINENNNRNRKLWILATISWLLVTISNIRYNFGRSSPWDDGHVDDVAFTPFTAQTTMVMFYWLITICWQLVYLVTSFDDTPRVFNLLFIATNFMLLIWSYLFARSHYFLSELVTIITFNMLLGAYLFGQSYLLRPLYNWAIVHGSVVVAPLVWTHYVIWWNGAVLFGARNTFSRIIANVLIWEYLVVFGFLMLITGDYLLGTVSGYLMLCIAVGQLFTKVFALQWVFALVISNILFFFSALLLFFAPLSYIEVPTFRTEAVIVDTENAPLLAP
;
A
#
# COMPACT_ATOMS: atom_id res chain seq x y z
N MET A 1 16.66 8.59 -44.49
CA MET A 1 16.15 7.65 -43.47
C MET A 1 14.65 7.61 -43.67
N SER A 2 14.07 6.44 -43.92
CA SER A 2 12.64 6.33 -44.22
C SER A 2 11.81 6.51 -42.94
N GLU A 3 10.56 6.94 -43.06
CA GLU A 3 9.62 7.07 -41.94
C GLU A 3 9.44 5.74 -41.18
N ILE A 4 9.52 4.62 -41.90
CA ILE A 4 9.48 3.26 -41.35
C ILE A 4 10.67 2.98 -40.43
N ASP A 5 11.88 3.45 -40.78
CA ASP A 5 13.07 3.26 -39.96
C ASP A 5 12.96 4.02 -38.63
N ALA A 6 12.35 5.21 -38.65
CA ALA A 6 12.13 6.03 -37.46
C ALA A 6 11.11 5.37 -36.51
N ILE A 7 9.97 4.90 -37.03
CA ILE A 7 8.95 4.18 -36.25
C ILE A 7 9.54 2.90 -35.63
N THR A 8 10.33 2.15 -36.40
CA THR A 8 10.96 0.91 -35.93
C THR A 8 11.97 1.20 -34.80
N ALA A 9 12.75 2.27 -34.91
CA ALA A 9 13.67 2.69 -33.87
C ALA A 9 12.94 3.07 -32.57
N GLU A 10 11.84 3.82 -32.66
CA GLU A 10 11.03 4.23 -31.51
C GLU A 10 10.41 3.04 -30.77
N ILE A 11 9.83 2.08 -31.52
CA ILE A 11 9.27 0.84 -30.94
C ILE A 11 10.37 0.05 -30.20
N ASN A 12 11.54 -0.09 -30.80
CA ASN A 12 12.66 -0.79 -30.18
C ASN A 12 13.16 -0.09 -28.90
N GLU A 13 13.21 1.24 -28.91
CA GLU A 13 13.60 2.01 -27.72
C GLU A 13 12.59 1.84 -26.58
N ASN A 14 11.29 1.94 -26.88
CA ASN A 14 10.22 1.78 -25.89
C ASN A 14 10.22 0.37 -25.30
N ASN A 15 10.36 -0.67 -26.12
CA ASN A 15 10.47 -2.06 -25.65
C ASN A 15 11.67 -2.26 -24.73
N ASN A 16 12.82 -1.69 -25.09
CA ASN A 16 14.04 -1.80 -24.27
C ASN A 16 13.89 -1.06 -22.93
N ARG A 17 13.20 0.09 -22.93
CA ARG A 17 12.89 0.87 -21.73
C ARG A 17 11.94 0.12 -20.79
N ASN A 18 10.85 -0.45 -21.30
CA ASN A 18 9.89 -1.22 -20.51
C ASN A 18 10.56 -2.45 -19.89
N ARG A 19 11.37 -3.16 -20.66
CA ARG A 19 12.16 -4.30 -20.15
C ARG A 19 13.09 -3.91 -19.00
N LYS A 20 13.79 -2.78 -19.08
CA LYS A 20 14.65 -2.28 -17.98
C LYS A 20 13.84 -1.97 -16.72
N LEU A 21 12.67 -1.35 -16.87
CA LEU A 21 11.77 -1.07 -15.75
C LEU A 21 11.24 -2.35 -15.10
N TRP A 22 10.84 -3.34 -15.89
CA TRP A 22 10.36 -4.63 -15.38
C TRP A 22 11.44 -5.38 -14.59
N ILE A 23 12.69 -5.38 -15.09
CA ILE A 23 13.83 -5.95 -14.38
C ILE A 23 14.04 -5.23 -13.03
N LEU A 24 14.02 -3.89 -13.03
CA LEU A 24 14.18 -3.11 -11.80
C LEU A 24 13.04 -3.36 -10.80
N ALA A 25 11.80 -3.46 -11.27
CA ALA A 25 10.64 -3.79 -10.46
C ALA A 25 10.78 -5.17 -9.82
N THR A 26 11.18 -6.18 -10.59
CA THR A 26 11.42 -7.54 -10.10
C THR A 26 12.52 -7.56 -9.04
N ILE A 27 13.64 -6.89 -9.29
CA ILE A 27 14.75 -6.79 -8.32
C ILE A 27 14.29 -6.08 -7.05
N SER A 28 13.59 -4.95 -7.17
CA SER A 28 13.09 -4.19 -6.01
C SER A 28 12.17 -5.05 -5.14
N TRP A 29 11.27 -5.81 -5.76
CA TRP A 29 10.32 -6.70 -5.08
C TRP A 29 11.04 -7.90 -4.42
N LEU A 30 11.99 -8.54 -5.10
CA LEU A 30 12.80 -9.61 -4.53
C LEU A 30 13.62 -9.13 -3.33
N LEU A 31 14.27 -7.97 -3.45
CA LEU A 31 15.10 -7.41 -2.39
C LEU A 31 14.30 -7.12 -1.13
N VAL A 32 13.17 -6.42 -1.25
CA VAL A 32 12.33 -6.11 -0.08
C VAL A 32 11.74 -7.37 0.54
N THR A 33 11.29 -8.33 -0.27
CA THR A 33 10.69 -9.58 0.18
C THR A 33 11.70 -10.47 0.90
N ILE A 34 12.83 -10.78 0.26
CA ILE A 34 13.85 -11.67 0.81
C ILE A 34 14.49 -11.06 2.07
N SER A 35 14.76 -9.75 2.06
CA SER A 35 15.34 -9.07 3.22
C SER A 35 14.41 -9.10 4.43
N ASN A 36 13.11 -8.88 4.23
CA ASN A 36 12.12 -8.93 5.32
C ASN A 36 11.86 -10.35 5.81
N ILE A 37 11.81 -11.36 4.93
CA ILE A 37 11.74 -12.76 5.34
C ILE A 37 12.96 -13.10 6.18
N ARG A 38 14.17 -12.78 5.70
CA ARG A 38 15.42 -13.02 6.44
C ARG A 38 15.44 -12.28 7.78
N TYR A 39 14.93 -11.06 7.85
CA TYR A 39 14.83 -10.32 9.11
C TYR A 39 13.90 -11.00 10.11
N ASN A 40 12.75 -11.52 9.67
CA ASN A 40 11.78 -12.19 10.54
C ASN A 40 12.26 -13.58 11.00
N PHE A 41 12.91 -14.37 10.14
CA PHE A 41 13.35 -15.75 10.46
C PHE A 41 14.80 -15.87 10.92
N GLY A 42 15.67 -14.92 10.56
CA GLY A 42 17.09 -14.90 10.93
C GLY A 42 17.36 -14.38 12.34
N ARG A 43 16.31 -13.99 13.05
CA ARG A 43 16.32 -13.42 14.41
C ARG A 43 16.52 -14.48 15.52
N SER A 44 16.82 -15.72 15.14
CA SER A 44 16.98 -16.85 16.06
C SER A 44 18.39 -17.41 15.99
N SER A 45 19.36 -16.72 16.59
CA SER A 45 20.59 -17.37 17.04
C SER A 45 20.38 -17.83 18.49
N PRO A 46 20.59 -19.11 18.83
CA PRO A 46 20.56 -19.61 20.21
C PRO A 46 21.58 -18.96 21.17
N TRP A 47 22.41 -18.04 20.67
CA TRP A 47 23.49 -17.38 21.38
C TRP A 47 23.32 -15.85 21.44
N ASP A 48 22.14 -15.34 21.07
CA ASP A 48 21.83 -13.90 21.14
C ASP A 48 21.31 -13.57 22.56
N ASP A 49 22.24 -13.59 23.52
CA ASP A 49 21.98 -13.21 24.90
C ASP A 49 21.80 -11.68 25.00
N GLY A 50 20.56 -11.22 24.89
CA GLY A 50 20.10 -9.96 25.49
C GLY A 50 19.82 -8.79 24.55
N HIS A 51 18.52 -8.47 24.44
CA HIS A 51 17.89 -7.17 24.15
C HIS A 51 17.79 -6.65 22.72
N VAL A 52 16.72 -7.06 22.00
CA VAL A 52 16.03 -6.22 21.00
C VAL A 52 14.49 -6.34 21.05
N ASP A 53 13.91 -7.19 21.91
CA ASP A 53 12.47 -7.54 21.87
C ASP A 53 11.55 -6.80 22.87
N ASP A 54 11.92 -5.61 23.34
CA ASP A 54 10.95 -4.74 24.06
C ASP A 54 10.20 -3.78 23.10
N VAL A 55 10.53 -3.76 21.80
CA VAL A 55 9.75 -3.01 20.79
C VAL A 55 8.39 -3.66 20.49
N ALA A 56 8.17 -4.89 20.95
CA ALA A 56 6.95 -5.66 20.75
C ALA A 56 5.77 -5.19 21.63
N PHE A 57 5.96 -4.27 22.58
CA PHE A 57 4.90 -3.88 23.51
C PHE A 57 4.55 -2.40 23.41
N THR A 58 4.03 -1.99 22.26
CA THR A 58 3.40 -0.68 22.09
C THR A 58 1.86 -0.80 22.04
N PRO A 59 1.12 0.29 22.32
CA PRO A 59 -0.34 0.32 22.17
C PRO A 59 -0.81 0.08 20.72
N PHE A 60 0.06 0.24 19.73
CA PHE A 60 -0.25 -0.02 18.32
C PHE A 60 0.28 -1.38 17.85
N THR A 61 0.78 -2.23 18.75
CA THR A 61 1.27 -3.54 18.33
C THR A 61 0.12 -4.43 17.88
N ALA A 62 0.21 -4.90 16.64
CA ALA A 62 -0.68 -5.89 16.04
C ALA A 62 -0.23 -7.33 16.30
N GLN A 63 -1.17 -8.28 16.19
CA GLN A 63 -0.88 -9.70 16.28
C GLN A 63 0.01 -10.13 15.09
N THR A 64 1.17 -10.72 15.40
CA THR A 64 2.21 -11.02 14.43
C THR A 64 1.79 -11.99 13.32
N THR A 65 1.11 -13.09 13.66
CA THR A 65 0.62 -14.09 12.69
C THR A 65 -0.34 -13.47 11.65
N MET A 66 -1.25 -12.61 12.07
CA MET A 66 -2.21 -11.93 11.19
C MET A 66 -1.51 -10.90 10.30
N VAL A 67 -0.51 -10.21 10.83
CA VAL A 67 0.37 -9.34 10.01
C VAL A 67 1.19 -10.15 9.00
N MET A 68 1.64 -11.37 9.35
CA MET A 68 2.29 -12.27 8.38
C MET A 68 1.33 -12.68 7.25
N PHE A 69 0.06 -12.95 7.55
CA PHE A 69 -0.95 -13.23 6.52
C PHE A 69 -1.19 -12.01 5.61
N TYR A 70 -1.27 -10.80 6.19
CA TYR A 70 -1.37 -9.56 5.43
C TYR A 70 -0.24 -9.43 4.41
N TRP A 71 1.00 -9.67 4.85
CA TRP A 71 2.17 -9.58 3.99
C TRP A 71 2.26 -10.70 2.97
N LEU A 72 1.89 -11.93 3.34
CA LEU A 72 1.82 -13.05 2.41
C LEU A 72 0.87 -12.73 1.25
N ILE A 73 -0.35 -12.26 1.57
CA ILE A 73 -1.33 -11.84 0.55
C ILE A 73 -0.77 -10.70 -0.29
N THR A 74 -0.20 -9.67 0.33
CA THR A 74 0.36 -8.50 -0.37
C THR A 74 1.48 -8.91 -1.34
N ILE A 75 2.41 -9.75 -0.91
CA ILE A 75 3.53 -10.24 -1.74
C ILE A 75 3.01 -11.07 -2.92
N CYS A 76 2.07 -11.98 -2.68
CA CYS A 76 1.43 -12.76 -3.75
C CYS A 76 0.69 -11.85 -4.75
N TRP A 77 -0.02 -10.84 -4.26
CA TRP A 77 -0.76 -9.91 -5.09
C TRP A 77 0.17 -9.04 -5.95
N GLN A 78 1.29 -8.60 -5.39
CA GLN A 78 2.33 -7.86 -6.11
C GLN A 78 3.03 -8.73 -7.16
N LEU A 79 3.20 -10.03 -6.89
CA LEU A 79 3.71 -10.97 -7.89
C LEU A 79 2.73 -11.11 -9.06
N VAL A 80 1.43 -11.20 -8.80
CA VAL A 80 0.41 -11.20 -9.87
C VAL A 80 0.53 -9.93 -10.70
N TYR A 81 0.62 -8.76 -10.07
CA TYR A 81 0.84 -7.48 -10.76
C TYR A 81 2.06 -7.52 -11.70
N LEU A 82 3.22 -7.98 -11.22
CA LEU A 82 4.45 -8.07 -12.00
C LEU A 82 4.33 -8.97 -13.23
N VAL A 83 3.55 -10.05 -13.13
CA VAL A 83 3.41 -11.06 -14.19
C VAL A 83 2.33 -10.66 -15.21
N THR A 84 1.24 -10.04 -14.77
CA THR A 84 0.05 -9.87 -15.62
C THR A 84 -0.25 -8.46 -16.07
N SER A 85 0.18 -7.45 -15.30
CA SER A 85 -0.32 -6.08 -15.48
C SER A 85 0.78 -5.04 -15.64
N PHE A 86 2.04 -5.39 -15.36
CA PHE A 86 3.14 -4.43 -15.34
C PHE A 86 3.33 -3.69 -16.67
N ASP A 87 3.31 -4.42 -17.80
CA ASP A 87 3.59 -3.85 -19.12
C ASP A 87 2.46 -2.91 -19.59
N ASP A 88 1.22 -3.20 -19.20
CA ASP A 88 0.03 -2.41 -19.55
C ASP A 88 -0.24 -1.26 -18.56
N THR A 89 0.50 -1.21 -17.45
CA THR A 89 0.29 -0.22 -16.39
C THR A 89 1.04 1.08 -16.72
N PRO A 90 0.41 2.26 -16.53
CA PRO A 90 1.09 3.53 -16.71
C PRO A 90 2.41 3.60 -15.94
N ARG A 91 3.45 4.12 -16.60
CA ARG A 91 4.81 4.17 -16.07
C ARG A 91 4.89 4.78 -14.66
N VAL A 92 4.03 5.73 -14.32
CA VAL A 92 3.98 6.35 -12.98
C VAL A 92 3.71 5.33 -11.87
N PHE A 93 2.80 4.37 -12.07
CA PHE A 93 2.52 3.33 -11.08
C PHE A 93 3.64 2.28 -11.03
N ASN A 94 4.28 1.97 -12.17
CA ASN A 94 5.45 1.09 -12.20
C ASN A 94 6.63 1.69 -11.42
N LEU A 95 6.86 2.99 -11.56
CA LEU A 95 7.87 3.72 -10.79
C LEU A 95 7.49 3.83 -9.31
N LEU A 96 6.20 4.05 -9.01
CA LEU A 96 5.68 4.04 -7.64
C LEU A 96 5.92 2.70 -6.96
N PHE A 97 5.66 1.59 -7.65
CA PHE A 97 5.92 0.24 -7.16
C PHE A 97 7.40 0.05 -6.79
N ILE A 98 8.30 0.39 -7.72
CA ILE A 98 9.75 0.31 -7.51
C ILE A 98 10.18 1.18 -6.32
N ALA A 99 9.75 2.44 -6.30
CA ALA A 99 10.11 3.39 -5.24
C ALA A 99 9.60 2.92 -3.88
N THR A 100 8.36 2.43 -3.80
CA THR A 100 7.76 1.92 -2.56
C THR A 100 8.52 0.72 -2.03
N ASN A 101 8.91 -0.24 -2.89
CA ASN A 101 9.71 -1.39 -2.47
C ASN A 101 11.07 -0.98 -1.91
N PHE A 102 11.77 -0.04 -2.55
CA PHE A 102 13.03 0.48 -2.03
C PHE A 102 12.86 1.24 -0.71
N MET A 103 11.82 2.06 -0.59
CA MET A 103 11.55 2.78 0.66
C MET A 103 11.19 1.84 1.80
N LEU A 104 10.39 0.79 1.55
CA LEU A 104 10.10 -0.25 2.53
C LEU A 104 11.36 -1.03 2.94
N LEU A 105 12.26 -1.31 1.99
CA LEU A 105 13.55 -1.93 2.28
C LEU A 105 14.41 -1.02 3.17
N ILE A 106 14.51 0.27 2.83
CA ILE A 106 15.26 1.27 3.62
C ILE A 106 14.66 1.39 5.02
N TRP A 107 13.33 1.51 5.13
CA TRP A 107 12.63 1.53 6.41
C TRP A 107 12.97 0.30 7.26
N SER A 108 12.82 -0.90 6.69
CA SER A 108 13.08 -2.16 7.40
C SER A 108 14.52 -2.24 7.90
N TYR A 109 15.48 -1.83 7.07
CA TYR A 109 16.90 -1.79 7.43
C TYR A 109 17.19 -0.80 8.56
N LEU A 110 16.67 0.44 8.46
CA LEU A 110 16.85 1.46 9.49
C LEU A 110 16.23 1.04 10.82
N PHE A 111 15.01 0.48 10.77
CA PHE A 111 14.30 -0.01 11.94
C PHE A 111 15.06 -1.17 12.61
N ALA A 112 15.55 -2.13 11.83
CA ALA A 112 16.36 -3.24 12.32
C ALA A 112 17.66 -2.81 13.01
N ARG A 113 18.18 -1.62 12.67
CA ARG A 113 19.39 -1.01 13.26
C ARG A 113 19.07 0.01 14.36
N SER A 114 17.83 0.04 14.86
CA SER A 114 17.37 0.96 15.90
C SER A 114 17.42 2.45 15.52
N HIS A 115 17.48 2.77 14.23
CA HIS A 115 17.37 4.15 13.73
C HIS A 115 15.90 4.56 13.61
N TYR A 116 15.14 4.51 14.72
CA TYR A 116 13.68 4.69 14.73
C TYR A 116 13.23 6.02 14.12
N PHE A 117 13.91 7.13 14.43
CA PHE A 117 13.57 8.44 13.88
C PHE A 117 13.73 8.50 12.35
N LEU A 118 14.84 7.97 11.81
CA LEU A 118 15.06 7.95 10.36
C LEU A 118 14.10 6.98 9.67
N SER A 119 13.81 5.84 10.29
CA SER A 119 12.81 4.90 9.77
C SER A 119 11.43 5.57 9.72
N GLU A 120 11.05 6.34 10.74
CA GLU A 120 9.79 7.08 10.78
C GLU A 120 9.69 8.10 9.65
N LEU A 121 10.75 8.88 9.41
CA LEU A 121 10.79 9.84 8.31
C LEU A 121 10.61 9.16 6.94
N VAL A 122 11.26 8.02 6.72
CA VAL A 122 11.12 7.24 5.49
C VAL A 122 9.69 6.73 5.32
N THR A 123 9.05 6.24 6.38
CA THR A 123 7.66 5.78 6.31
C THR A 123 6.70 6.93 6.01
N ILE A 124 6.86 8.10 6.63
CA ILE A 124 6.03 9.28 6.35
C ILE A 124 6.16 9.70 4.89
N ILE A 125 7.38 9.73 4.34
CA ILE A 125 7.60 10.04 2.92
C ILE A 125 6.89 9.00 2.03
N THR A 126 7.03 7.72 2.36
CA THR A 126 6.40 6.62 1.60
C THR A 126 4.87 6.71 1.63
N PHE A 127 4.30 6.97 2.81
CA PHE A 127 2.87 7.16 2.99
C PHE A 127 2.34 8.33 2.15
N ASN A 128 3.00 9.49 2.18
CA ASN A 128 2.58 10.66 1.39
C ASN A 128 2.69 10.40 -0.12
N MET A 129 3.71 9.67 -0.57
CA MET A 129 3.85 9.26 -1.97
C MET A 129 2.69 8.36 -2.41
N LEU A 130 2.33 7.36 -1.60
CA LEU A 130 1.21 6.46 -1.86
C LEU A 130 -0.14 7.17 -1.76
N LEU A 131 -0.31 8.07 -0.78
CA LEU A 131 -1.51 8.89 -0.62
C LEU A 131 -1.68 9.84 -1.81
N GLY A 132 -0.59 10.39 -2.34
CA GLY A 132 -0.61 11.19 -3.56
C GLY A 132 -1.04 10.37 -4.78
N ALA A 133 -0.54 9.15 -4.93
CA ALA A 133 -1.00 8.23 -5.97
C ALA A 133 -2.47 7.81 -5.79
N TYR A 134 -2.94 7.72 -4.54
CA TYR A 134 -4.33 7.46 -4.22
C TYR A 134 -5.22 8.63 -4.63
N LEU A 135 -4.95 9.84 -4.14
CA LEU A 135 -5.80 11.02 -4.29
C LEU A 135 -5.67 11.68 -5.68
N PHE A 136 -4.44 11.96 -6.10
CA PHE A 136 -4.17 12.70 -7.35
C PHE A 136 -3.98 11.77 -8.54
N GLY A 137 -3.39 10.60 -8.31
CA GLY A 137 -3.34 9.54 -9.31
C GLY A 137 -4.67 8.80 -9.50
N GLN A 138 -5.65 9.09 -8.64
CA GLN A 138 -7.01 8.53 -8.67
C GLN A 138 -7.03 7.01 -8.90
N SER A 139 -6.12 6.29 -8.24
CA SER A 139 -5.97 4.84 -8.45
C SER A 139 -7.27 4.04 -8.19
N TYR A 140 -8.17 4.56 -7.35
CA TYR A 140 -9.50 3.97 -7.09
C TYR A 140 -10.43 4.02 -8.32
N LEU A 141 -10.12 4.84 -9.32
CA LEU A 141 -10.85 4.94 -10.58
C LEU A 141 -10.29 4.05 -11.70
N LEU A 142 -9.22 3.28 -11.46
CA LEU A 142 -8.66 2.40 -12.48
C LEU A 142 -9.75 1.46 -13.03
N ARG A 143 -9.73 1.25 -14.35
CA ARG A 143 -10.62 0.31 -15.04
C ARG A 143 -9.81 -0.47 -16.08
N PRO A 144 -10.22 -1.70 -16.45
CA PRO A 144 -11.35 -2.47 -15.92
C PRO A 144 -11.14 -2.94 -14.47
N LEU A 145 -12.14 -3.59 -13.87
CA LEU A 145 -12.12 -4.06 -12.47
C LEU A 145 -10.87 -4.88 -12.14
N TYR A 146 -10.34 -5.63 -13.10
CA TYR A 146 -9.09 -6.37 -12.97
C TYR A 146 -7.88 -5.46 -12.65
N ASN A 147 -7.71 -4.36 -13.40
CA ASN A 147 -6.63 -3.39 -13.18
C ASN A 147 -6.81 -2.66 -11.85
N TRP A 148 -8.05 -2.35 -11.49
CA TRP A 148 -8.37 -1.79 -10.18
C TRP A 148 -7.97 -2.75 -9.04
N ALA A 149 -8.34 -4.03 -9.13
CA ALA A 149 -7.98 -4.99 -8.10
C ALA A 149 -6.45 -5.15 -8.02
N ILE A 150 -5.77 -5.34 -9.16
CA ILE A 150 -4.35 -5.69 -9.15
C ILE A 150 -3.44 -4.49 -8.97
N VAL A 151 -3.58 -3.45 -9.78
CA VAL A 151 -2.70 -2.27 -9.68
C VAL A 151 -3.05 -1.47 -8.45
N HIS A 152 -4.30 -1.05 -8.31
CA HIS A 152 -4.68 -0.21 -7.18
C HIS A 152 -4.61 -0.96 -5.85
N GLY A 153 -5.03 -2.23 -5.79
CA GLY A 153 -4.87 -3.06 -4.59
C GLY A 153 -3.41 -3.29 -4.17
N SER A 154 -2.61 -3.88 -5.06
CA SER A 154 -1.25 -4.36 -4.72
C SER A 154 -0.18 -3.28 -4.68
N VAL A 155 -0.31 -2.23 -5.51
CA VAL A 155 0.70 -1.17 -5.65
C VAL A 155 0.38 0.03 -4.76
N VAL A 156 -0.91 0.33 -4.53
CA VAL A 156 -1.32 1.53 -3.82
C VAL A 156 -1.93 1.19 -2.46
N VAL A 157 -3.08 0.52 -2.41
CA VAL A 157 -3.90 0.37 -1.20
C VAL A 157 -3.21 -0.44 -0.12
N ALA A 158 -2.70 -1.64 -0.43
CA ALA A 158 -2.02 -2.44 0.57
C ALA A 158 -0.79 -1.68 1.12
N PRO A 159 0.19 -1.24 0.32
CA PRO A 159 1.31 -0.46 0.85
C PRO A 159 0.90 0.82 1.61
N LEU A 160 -0.16 1.51 1.17
CA LEU A 160 -0.66 2.73 1.83
C LEU A 160 -1.14 2.44 3.25
N VAL A 161 -1.98 1.40 3.40
CA VAL A 161 -2.52 0.99 4.70
C VAL A 161 -1.41 0.51 5.62
N TRP A 162 -0.45 -0.27 5.10
CA TRP A 162 0.70 -0.72 5.87
C TRP A 162 1.55 0.44 6.38
N THR A 163 1.92 1.37 5.49
CA THR A 163 2.79 2.50 5.86
C THR A 163 2.14 3.40 6.89
N HIS A 164 0.83 3.62 6.78
CA HIS A 164 0.06 4.33 7.80
C HIS A 164 0.11 3.64 9.17
N TYR A 165 -0.08 2.31 9.20
CA TYR A 165 0.06 1.55 10.43
C TYR A 165 1.46 1.67 11.03
N VAL A 166 2.47 1.57 10.17
CA VAL A 166 3.87 1.68 10.59
C VAL A 166 4.18 3.04 11.18
N ILE A 167 3.65 4.15 10.66
CA ILE A 167 3.84 5.49 11.26
C ILE A 167 3.47 5.45 12.75
N TRP A 168 2.29 4.94 13.08
CA TRP A 168 1.85 4.91 14.48
C TRP A 168 2.60 3.88 15.33
N TRP A 169 2.87 2.71 14.77
CA TRP A 169 3.59 1.66 15.49
C TRP A 169 5.06 2.03 15.74
N ASN A 170 5.77 2.47 14.72
CA ASN A 170 7.16 2.90 14.78
C ASN A 170 7.32 4.21 15.56
N GLY A 171 6.41 5.18 15.40
CA GLY A 171 6.34 6.36 16.26
C GLY A 171 6.19 5.99 17.74
N ALA A 172 5.33 5.02 18.07
CA ALA A 172 5.22 4.54 19.45
C ALA A 172 6.50 3.86 19.96
N VAL A 173 7.24 3.17 19.09
CA VAL A 173 8.56 2.60 19.41
C VAL A 173 9.58 3.72 19.65
N LEU A 174 9.65 4.72 18.76
CA LEU A 174 10.54 5.88 18.84
C LEU A 174 10.41 6.62 20.18
N PHE A 175 9.18 6.82 20.66
CA PHE A 175 8.90 7.51 21.91
C PHE A 175 8.86 6.60 23.15
N GLY A 176 9.15 5.30 23.00
CA GLY A 176 9.12 4.36 24.13
C GLY A 176 7.75 4.30 24.82
N ALA A 177 6.66 4.34 24.04
CA ALA A 177 5.28 4.48 24.50
C ALA A 177 4.77 3.24 25.26
N ARG A 178 5.26 3.01 26.49
CA ARG A 178 4.92 1.81 27.30
C ARG A 178 4.14 2.10 28.58
N ASN A 179 4.08 3.36 28.99
CA ASN A 179 3.41 3.78 30.23
C ASN A 179 1.90 4.02 30.03
N THR A 180 1.18 4.20 31.14
CA THR A 180 -0.28 4.44 31.13
C THR A 180 -0.66 5.71 30.37
N PHE A 181 0.13 6.77 30.48
CA PHE A 181 -0.14 8.04 29.80
C PHE A 181 -0.07 7.89 28.28
N SER A 182 0.95 7.22 27.76
CA SER A 182 1.07 6.89 26.34
C SER A 182 -0.10 6.04 25.84
N ARG A 183 -0.67 5.16 26.68
CA ARG A 183 -1.87 4.38 26.33
C ARG A 183 -3.12 5.23 26.25
N ILE A 184 -3.30 6.22 27.11
CA ILE A 184 -4.42 7.17 27.03
C ILE A 184 -4.33 7.94 25.71
N ILE A 185 -3.14 8.42 25.35
CA ILE A 185 -2.92 9.11 24.07
C ILE A 185 -3.21 8.16 22.90
N ALA A 186 -2.69 6.93 22.94
CA ALA A 186 -2.92 5.94 21.88
C ALA A 186 -4.41 5.57 21.69
N ASN A 187 -5.19 5.53 22.78
CA ASN A 187 -6.63 5.30 22.74
C ASN A 187 -7.39 6.42 21.99
N VAL A 188 -6.90 7.65 22.04
CA VAL A 188 -7.46 8.77 21.25
C VAL A 188 -6.95 8.69 19.82
N LEU A 189 -5.64 8.50 19.66
CA LEU A 189 -4.99 8.48 18.36
C LEU A 189 -5.48 7.32 17.48
N ILE A 190 -5.83 6.15 18.01
CA ILE A 190 -6.29 5.03 17.17
C ILE A 190 -7.53 5.36 16.31
N TRP A 191 -8.34 6.33 16.70
CA TRP A 191 -9.50 6.76 15.91
C TRP A 191 -9.11 7.45 14.60
N GLU A 192 -7.87 7.90 14.47
CA GLU A 192 -7.36 8.46 13.24
C GLU A 192 -7.46 7.47 12.06
N TYR A 193 -7.34 6.15 12.30
CA TYR A 193 -7.53 5.13 11.25
C TYR A 193 -8.93 5.21 10.65
N LEU A 194 -9.95 5.43 11.49
CA LEU A 194 -11.32 5.61 11.02
C LEU A 194 -11.49 6.96 10.33
N VAL A 195 -10.89 8.03 10.86
CA VAL A 195 -10.94 9.36 10.23
C VAL A 195 -10.30 9.32 8.85
N VAL A 196 -9.08 8.81 8.72
CA VAL A 196 -8.34 8.76 7.45
C VAL A 196 -9.00 7.79 6.48
N PHE A 197 -9.09 6.50 6.81
CA PHE A 197 -9.57 5.50 5.85
C PHE A 197 -11.09 5.48 5.71
N GLY A 198 -11.83 5.77 6.77
CA GLY A 198 -13.28 5.91 6.69
C GLY A 198 -13.70 7.12 5.86
N PHE A 199 -13.04 8.27 6.03
CA PHE A 199 -13.30 9.45 5.19
C PHE A 199 -12.92 9.19 3.73
N LEU A 200 -11.72 8.66 3.46
CA LEU A 200 -11.28 8.36 2.10
C LEU A 200 -12.26 7.39 1.42
N MET A 201 -12.62 6.28 2.07
CA MET A 201 -13.59 5.33 1.57
C MET A 201 -14.97 5.96 1.31
N LEU A 202 -15.43 6.87 2.18
CA LEU A 202 -16.71 7.55 2.01
C LEU A 202 -16.75 8.49 0.81
N ILE A 203 -15.65 9.22 0.53
CA ILE A 203 -15.59 10.14 -0.61
C ILE A 203 -15.28 9.42 -1.93
N THR A 204 -14.53 8.33 -1.91
CA THR A 204 -14.11 7.62 -3.14
C THR A 204 -14.98 6.42 -3.49
N GLY A 205 -15.75 5.89 -2.53
CA GLY A 205 -16.48 4.63 -2.69
C GLY A 205 -15.57 3.40 -2.74
N ASP A 206 -14.31 3.53 -2.35
CA ASP A 206 -13.30 2.48 -2.45
C ASP A 206 -13.44 1.45 -1.32
N TYR A 207 -14.16 0.37 -1.62
CA TYR A 207 -14.34 -0.72 -0.68
C TYR A 207 -13.04 -1.49 -0.39
N LEU A 208 -12.06 -1.50 -1.30
CA LEU A 208 -10.81 -2.23 -1.08
C LEU A 208 -9.99 -1.59 0.03
N LEU A 209 -9.92 -0.26 0.04
CA LEU A 209 -9.30 0.51 1.11
C LEU A 209 -9.90 0.17 2.48
N GLY A 210 -11.24 0.12 2.57
CA GLY A 210 -11.95 -0.24 3.80
C GLY A 210 -11.69 -1.68 4.26
N THR A 211 -11.69 -2.64 3.34
CA THR A 211 -11.40 -4.05 3.66
C THR A 211 -9.97 -4.23 4.17
N VAL A 212 -8.99 -3.65 3.48
CA VAL A 212 -7.56 -3.81 3.82
C VAL A 212 -7.21 -3.09 5.12
N SER A 213 -7.72 -1.86 5.34
CA SER A 213 -7.55 -1.13 6.60
C SER A 213 -8.31 -1.77 7.77
N GLY A 214 -9.52 -2.26 7.53
CA GLY A 214 -10.31 -3.00 8.51
C GLY A 214 -9.58 -4.27 8.99
N TYR A 215 -8.94 -5.01 8.07
CA TYR A 215 -8.13 -6.17 8.43
C TYR A 215 -6.95 -5.80 9.33
N LEU A 216 -6.20 -4.75 8.99
CA LEU A 216 -5.05 -4.34 9.80
C LEU A 216 -5.47 -3.84 11.19
N MET A 217 -6.66 -3.22 11.29
CA MET A 217 -7.24 -2.85 12.57
C MET A 217 -7.69 -4.05 13.40
N LEU A 218 -8.18 -5.12 12.76
CA LEU A 218 -8.43 -6.39 13.43
C LEU A 218 -7.13 -6.97 13.99
N CYS A 219 -6.02 -6.89 13.24
CA CYS A 219 -4.72 -7.34 13.74
C CYS A 219 -4.31 -6.59 15.02
N ILE A 220 -4.53 -5.26 15.10
CA ILE A 220 -4.30 -4.48 16.33
C ILE A 220 -5.25 -4.91 17.45
N ALA A 221 -6.54 -5.07 17.16
CA ALA A 221 -7.53 -5.51 18.15
C ALA A 221 -7.13 -6.84 18.81
N VAL A 222 -6.80 -7.85 18.00
CA VAL A 222 -6.37 -9.15 18.47
C VAL A 222 -5.01 -9.05 19.19
N GLY A 223 -4.07 -8.26 18.68
CA GLY A 223 -2.76 -8.07 19.31
C GLY A 223 -2.89 -7.45 20.71
N GLN A 224 -3.74 -6.44 20.87
CA GLN A 224 -3.92 -5.74 22.13
C GLN A 224 -4.76 -6.53 23.16
N LEU A 225 -5.64 -7.43 22.72
CA LEU A 225 -6.42 -8.32 23.59
C LEU A 225 -5.52 -9.10 24.56
N PHE A 226 -4.33 -9.51 24.10
CA PHE A 226 -3.39 -10.33 24.87
C PHE A 226 -2.33 -9.52 25.64
N THR A 227 -2.25 -8.19 25.48
CA THR A 227 -1.17 -7.40 26.11
C THR A 227 -1.53 -6.85 27.49
N LYS A 228 -2.71 -6.23 27.70
CA LYS A 228 -3.22 -5.80 29.02
C LYS A 228 -4.75 -5.68 29.07
N VAL A 229 -5.40 -6.34 30.04
CA VAL A 229 -6.87 -6.45 30.19
C VAL A 229 -7.60 -5.09 30.33
N PHE A 230 -6.97 -4.07 30.90
CA PHE A 230 -7.57 -2.73 31.10
C PHE A 230 -7.24 -1.71 29.98
N ALA A 231 -6.68 -2.14 28.85
CA ALA A 231 -6.42 -1.24 27.73
C ALA A 231 -7.64 -1.21 26.78
N LEU A 232 -8.36 -0.08 26.72
CA LEU A 232 -9.50 0.13 25.81
C LEU A 232 -9.14 0.01 24.32
N GLN A 233 -7.85 0.08 24.00
CA GLN A 233 -7.28 0.00 22.66
C GLN A 233 -7.83 -1.16 21.82
N TRP A 234 -8.00 -2.36 22.40
CA TRP A 234 -8.50 -3.52 21.66
C TRP A 234 -9.97 -3.33 21.24
N VAL A 235 -10.80 -2.74 22.10
CA VAL A 235 -12.21 -2.46 21.81
C VAL A 235 -12.31 -1.42 20.71
N PHE A 236 -11.52 -0.34 20.80
CA PHE A 236 -11.53 0.72 19.80
C PHE A 236 -11.05 0.21 18.44
N ALA A 237 -9.94 -0.53 18.40
CA ALA A 237 -9.45 -1.18 17.19
C ALA A 237 -10.51 -2.12 16.58
N LEU A 238 -11.22 -2.91 17.42
CA LEU A 238 -12.26 -3.82 16.96
C LEU A 238 -13.47 -3.06 16.40
N VAL A 239 -13.92 -1.99 17.05
CA VAL A 239 -15.02 -1.16 16.56
C VAL A 239 -14.66 -0.52 15.22
N ILE A 240 -13.47 0.07 15.11
CA ILE A 240 -12.98 0.67 13.85
C ILE A 240 -12.91 -0.39 12.75
N SER A 241 -12.34 -1.56 13.04
CA SER A 241 -12.28 -2.69 12.10
C SER A 241 -13.68 -3.07 11.58
N ASN A 242 -14.65 -3.25 12.47
CA ASN A 242 -16.03 -3.58 12.08
C ASN A 242 -16.66 -2.48 11.23
N ILE A 243 -16.54 -1.21 11.62
CA ILE A 243 -17.10 -0.10 10.83
C ILE A 243 -16.51 -0.11 9.41
N LEU A 244 -15.19 -0.24 9.28
CA LEU A 244 -14.52 -0.27 7.99
C LEU A 244 -14.95 -1.49 7.14
N PHE A 245 -15.06 -2.67 7.74
CA PHE A 245 -15.53 -3.88 7.04
C PHE A 245 -16.98 -3.82 6.61
N PHE A 246 -17.90 -3.42 7.50
CA PHE A 246 -19.33 -3.36 7.16
C PHE A 246 -19.61 -2.27 6.14
N PHE A 247 -18.96 -1.11 6.24
CA PHE A 247 -19.14 -0.05 5.25
C PHE A 247 -18.50 -0.42 3.91
N SER A 248 -17.34 -1.08 3.92
CA SER A 248 -16.74 -1.66 2.70
C SER A 248 -17.69 -2.68 2.05
N ALA A 249 -18.28 -3.59 2.82
CA ALA A 249 -19.26 -4.55 2.29
C ALA A 249 -20.51 -3.84 1.74
N LEU A 250 -21.00 -2.81 2.42
CA LEU A 250 -22.12 -2.00 1.94
C LEU A 250 -21.79 -1.35 0.58
N LEU A 251 -20.61 -0.75 0.44
CA LEU A 251 -20.16 -0.18 -0.83
C LEU A 251 -20.05 -1.25 -1.93
N LEU A 252 -19.52 -2.44 -1.62
CA LEU A 252 -19.44 -3.54 -2.59
C LEU A 252 -20.82 -3.97 -3.12
N PHE A 253 -21.85 -4.03 -2.27
CA PHE A 253 -23.18 -4.50 -2.66
C PHE A 253 -24.10 -3.40 -3.20
N PHE A 254 -23.95 -2.16 -2.75
CA PHE A 254 -24.92 -1.09 -3.00
C PHE A 254 -24.35 0.12 -3.73
N ALA A 255 -23.03 0.27 -3.87
CA ALA A 255 -22.49 1.35 -4.68
C ALA A 255 -22.75 1.04 -6.15
N PRO A 256 -23.43 1.92 -6.90
CA PRO A 256 -23.52 1.77 -8.34
C PRO A 256 -22.11 1.85 -8.90
N LEU A 257 -21.65 0.77 -9.56
CA LEU A 257 -20.42 0.77 -10.37
C LEU A 257 -20.45 1.86 -11.49
N SER A 258 -21.57 2.57 -11.62
CA SER A 258 -21.88 3.61 -12.60
C SER A 258 -21.47 5.03 -12.21
N TYR A 259 -20.79 5.26 -11.08
CA TYR A 259 -20.25 6.59 -10.81
C TYR A 259 -18.89 6.76 -11.49
N ILE A 260 -18.92 7.67 -12.48
CA ILE A 260 -17.84 8.30 -13.21
C ILE A 260 -17.44 7.52 -14.48
N GLU A 261 -17.87 8.05 -15.63
CA GLU A 261 -17.23 7.85 -16.92
C GLU A 261 -15.78 8.36 -16.81
N VAL A 262 -14.83 7.46 -16.52
CA VAL A 262 -13.40 7.78 -16.45
C VAL A 262 -12.74 7.22 -17.71
N PRO A 263 -11.80 7.94 -18.34
CA PRO A 263 -11.13 7.48 -19.54
C PRO A 263 -10.52 6.11 -19.31
N THR A 264 -10.96 5.12 -20.07
CA THR A 264 -10.26 3.85 -20.19
C THR A 264 -8.82 4.12 -20.61
N PHE A 265 -7.83 3.42 -20.06
CA PHE A 265 -6.42 3.46 -20.51
C PHE A 265 -6.22 3.08 -21.98
N ARG A 266 -7.30 2.75 -22.67
CA ARG A 266 -7.41 2.51 -24.10
C ARG A 266 -8.32 3.56 -24.74
N THR A 267 -8.02 4.85 -24.58
CA THR A 267 -8.28 5.74 -25.72
C THR A 267 -7.08 5.59 -26.61
N GLU A 268 -7.28 4.73 -27.60
CA GLU A 268 -6.40 4.45 -28.70
C GLU A 268 -5.66 5.71 -29.13
N ALA A 269 -4.40 5.54 -29.54
CA ALA A 269 -3.92 6.25 -30.71
C ALA A 269 -4.83 5.83 -31.89
N VAL A 270 -6.08 6.29 -31.89
CA VAL A 270 -6.81 6.47 -33.14
C VAL A 270 -5.96 7.52 -33.82
N ILE A 271 -5.19 7.07 -34.80
CA ILE A 271 -4.77 7.93 -35.89
C ILE A 271 -6.08 8.53 -36.37
N VAL A 272 -6.39 9.75 -35.91
CA VAL A 272 -7.46 10.54 -36.49
C VAL A 272 -7.00 10.75 -37.91
N ASP A 273 -7.52 9.92 -38.80
CA ASP A 273 -7.38 10.09 -40.23
C ASP A 273 -7.95 11.48 -40.54
N THR A 274 -7.05 12.46 -40.60
CA THR A 274 -7.37 13.84 -40.94
C THR A 274 -8.00 13.97 -42.34
N GLU A 275 -8.05 12.89 -43.13
CA GLU A 275 -8.77 12.85 -44.40
C GLU A 275 -10.29 12.71 -44.26
N ASN A 276 -10.81 12.33 -43.08
CA ASN A 276 -12.25 12.19 -42.83
C ASN A 276 -12.79 13.15 -41.74
N ALA A 277 -12.16 14.31 -41.56
CA ALA A 277 -12.80 15.38 -40.81
C ALA A 277 -14.02 15.90 -41.59
N PRO A 278 -15.25 15.86 -41.03
CA PRO A 278 -16.41 16.44 -41.69
C PRO A 278 -16.17 17.93 -41.90
N LEU A 279 -16.07 18.34 -43.17
CA LEU A 279 -16.00 19.73 -43.58
C LEU A 279 -17.19 20.48 -42.98
N LEU A 280 -16.90 21.43 -42.10
CA LEU A 280 -17.87 22.39 -41.59
C LEU A 280 -18.55 23.10 -42.77
N ALA A 281 -19.88 23.13 -42.77
CA ALA A 281 -20.66 24.18 -43.43
C ALA A 281 -22.12 24.14 -42.97
N PRO A 282 -22.83 25.27 -42.97
CA PRO A 282 -22.56 26.56 -42.33
C PRO A 282 -23.41 26.79 -41.06
#